data_AF-A0A9D8FLS6-F1
#
_entry.id   AF-A0A9D8FLS6-F1
#
_cell.length_a   1.000
_cell.length_b   1.000
_cell.length_c   1.000
_cell.angle_alpha   90.00
_cell.angle_beta   90.00
_cell.angle_gamma   90.00
#
_symmetry.space_group_name_H-M   'P 1'
#
loop_
_entity.id
_entity.type
_entity.pdbx_description
1 polymer ?
#
loop_
_entity_poly.entity_id
_entity_poly.type
_entity_poly.pdbx_seq_one_letter_code
_entity_poly.pdbx_strand_id
1 'polypeptide(L)'
;MRLFAEADLVFDKDIIPTIELLHEFKNNETDKMVNDIRNSSKIIIWVVSIPFIFVIIASALLSFFLSRNMSRAIISLTEAADAISLGDFSKAVTATTKDEIGDLAQAVERMRVSLQKALERLKKRK
;
A
#
# COMPACT_ATOMS: atom_id res chain seq x y z
N MET A 1 30.39 30.04 -69.56
CA MET A 1 30.68 30.92 -68.41
C MET A 1 29.42 31.52 -67.78
N ARG A 2 28.51 32.18 -68.52
CA ARG A 2 27.27 32.76 -67.94
C ARG A 2 26.35 31.76 -67.23
N LEU A 3 26.18 30.56 -67.79
CA LEU A 3 25.36 29.48 -67.19
C LEU A 3 25.86 29.04 -65.80
N PHE A 4 27.17 29.07 -65.56
CA PHE A 4 27.73 28.72 -64.25
C PHE A 4 27.48 29.82 -63.23
N ALA A 5 27.56 31.09 -63.63
CA ALA A 5 27.25 32.22 -62.76
C ALA A 5 25.76 32.29 -62.39
N GLU A 6 24.86 31.94 -63.32
CA GLU A 6 23.43 31.84 -63.04
C GLU A 6 23.11 30.68 -62.09
N ALA A 7 23.76 29.53 -62.27
CA ALA A 7 23.61 28.40 -61.35
C ALA A 7 24.06 28.76 -59.93
N ASP A 8 25.25 29.34 -59.76
CA ASP A 8 25.76 29.77 -58.45
C ASP A 8 24.85 30.82 -57.79
N LEU A 9 24.31 31.77 -58.57
CA LEU A 9 23.35 32.76 -58.07
C LEU A 9 22.05 32.12 -57.56
N VAL A 10 21.54 31.09 -58.25
CA VAL A 10 20.34 30.34 -57.80
C VAL A 10 20.63 29.53 -56.55
N PHE A 11 21.81 28.89 -56.49
CA PHE A 11 22.21 28.14 -55.31
C PHE A 11 22.29 29.03 -54.07
N ASP A 12 23.01 30.16 -54.17
CA ASP A 12 23.24 31.06 -53.05
C ASP A 12 21.98 31.80 -52.60
N LYS A 13 21.16 32.26 -53.56
CA LYS A 13 19.99 33.09 -53.24
C LYS A 13 18.76 32.29 -52.80
N ASP A 14 18.55 31.11 -53.39
CA ASP A 14 17.30 30.37 -53.23
C ASP A 14 17.50 29.01 -52.53
N ILE A 15 18.54 28.25 -52.89
CA ILE A 15 18.71 26.87 -52.40
C ILE A 15 19.28 26.81 -50.98
N ILE A 16 20.39 27.52 -50.70
CA ILE A 16 21.04 27.48 -49.38
C ILE A 16 20.09 27.97 -48.26
N PRO A 17 19.40 29.12 -48.40
CA PRO A 17 18.46 29.57 -47.36
C PRO A 17 17.30 28.60 -47.15
N THR A 18 16.83 27.93 -48.22
CA THR A 18 15.76 26.93 -48.11
C THR A 18 16.23 25.71 -47.33
N ILE A 19 17.47 25.25 -47.53
CA ILE A 19 18.04 24.13 -46.76
C ILE A 19 18.22 24.50 -45.29
N GLU A 20 18.68 25.72 -44.98
CA GLU A 20 18.80 26.20 -43.60
C GLU A 20 17.44 26.26 -42.90
N LEU A 21 16.41 26.80 -43.57
CA LEU A 21 15.04 26.81 -43.05
C LEU A 21 14.48 25.41 -42.80
N LEU A 22 14.73 24.45 -43.71
CA LEU A 22 14.32 23.05 -43.52
C LEU A 22 15.05 22.39 -42.35
N HIS A 23 16.33 22.68 -42.16
CA HIS A 23 17.11 22.18 -41.04
C HIS A 23 16.61 22.74 -39.70
N GLU A 24 16.33 24.04 -39.65
CA GLU A 24 15.77 24.69 -38.45
C GLU A 24 14.37 24.17 -38.11
N PHE A 25 13.48 24.04 -39.11
CA PHE A 25 12.14 23.49 -38.91
C PHE A 25 12.20 22.06 -38.36
N LYS A 26 13.03 21.19 -38.95
CA LYS A 26 13.21 19.82 -38.48
C LYS A 26 13.73 19.78 -37.05
N ASN A 27 14.73 20.59 -36.71
CA ASN A 27 15.29 20.63 -35.36
C ASN A 27 14.25 21.09 -34.32
N ASN A 28 13.49 22.13 -34.64
CA ASN A 28 12.42 22.63 -33.78
C ASN A 28 11.31 21.57 -33.56
N GLU A 29 10.91 20.85 -34.60
CA GLU A 29 9.93 19.75 -34.49
C GLU A 29 10.49 18.58 -33.67
N THR A 30 11.76 18.20 -33.87
CA THR A 30 12.39 17.14 -33.07
C THR A 30 12.50 17.52 -31.59
N ASP A 31 12.83 18.77 -31.28
CA ASP A 31 12.95 19.24 -29.90
C ASP A 31 11.58 19.29 -29.21
N LYS A 32 10.53 19.71 -29.91
CA LYS A 32 9.15 19.62 -29.40
C LYS A 32 8.77 18.18 -29.11
N MET A 33 8.99 17.26 -30.05
CA MET A 33 8.66 15.84 -29.88
C MET A 33 9.40 15.21 -28.69
N VAL A 34 10.70 15.51 -28.52
CA VAL A 34 11.48 15.03 -27.37
C VAL A 34 10.93 15.58 -26.06
N ASN A 35 10.55 16.86 -26.02
CA ASN A 35 9.99 17.48 -24.83
C ASN A 35 8.59 16.94 -24.47
N ASP A 36 7.75 16.66 -25.45
CA ASP A 36 6.43 16.04 -25.24
C ASP A 36 6.56 14.62 -24.69
N ILE A 37 7.48 13.82 -25.24
CA ILE A 37 7.80 12.47 -24.72
C ILE A 37 8.31 12.56 -23.28
N ARG A 38 9.20 13.51 -22.99
CA ARG A 38 9.75 13.70 -21.64
C ARG A 38 8.66 14.10 -20.65
N ASN A 39 7.77 15.01 -21.03
CA ASN A 39 6.68 15.46 -20.17
C ASN A 39 5.68 14.31 -19.91
N SER A 40 5.35 13.55 -20.96
CA SER A 40 4.51 12.35 -20.86
C SER A 40 5.11 11.30 -19.94
N SER A 41 6.43 11.06 -20.04
CA SER A 41 7.16 10.15 -19.15
C SER A 41 7.05 10.56 -17.68
N LYS A 42 7.17 11.85 -17.36
CA LYS A 42 7.00 12.35 -15.98
C LYS A 42 5.59 12.07 -15.45
N ILE A 43 4.57 12.33 -16.25
CA ILE A 43 3.17 12.09 -15.85
C ILE A 43 2.95 10.61 -15.53
N ILE A 44 3.44 9.71 -16.40
CA ILE A 44 3.34 8.27 -16.19
C ILE A 44 4.00 7.86 -14.86
N ILE A 45 5.21 8.34 -14.58
CA ILE A 45 5.93 8.02 -13.34
C ILE A 45 5.12 8.45 -12.11
N TRP A 46 4.54 9.65 -12.10
CA TRP A 46 3.73 10.13 -10.98
C TRP A 46 2.43 9.34 -10.80
N VAL A 47 1.72 9.07 -11.90
CA VAL A 47 0.46 8.31 -11.91
C VAL A 47 0.66 6.89 -11.40
N VAL A 48 1.82 6.27 -11.61
CA VAL A 48 2.13 4.92 -11.10
C VAL A 48 2.69 4.96 -9.68
N SER A 49 3.61 5.88 -9.38
CA SER A 49 4.35 5.87 -8.11
C SER A 49 3.49 6.27 -6.91
N ILE A 50 2.59 7.25 -7.08
CA ILE A 50 1.72 7.72 -5.98
C ILE A 50 0.80 6.62 -5.45
N PRO A 51 -0.02 5.94 -6.27
CA PRO A 51 -0.88 4.86 -5.77
C PRO A 51 -0.07 3.69 -5.23
N PHE A 52 1.10 3.41 -5.80
CA PHE A 52 1.99 2.36 -5.29
C PHE A 52 2.47 2.64 -3.87
N ILE A 53 2.98 3.84 -3.61
CA ILE A 53 3.39 4.29 -2.27
C ILE A 53 2.19 4.29 -1.32
N PHE A 54 1.03 4.74 -1.78
CA PHE A 54 -0.19 4.73 -0.99
C PHE A 54 -0.58 3.32 -0.54
N VAL A 55 -0.56 2.34 -1.46
CA VAL A 55 -0.85 0.93 -1.14
C VAL A 55 0.15 0.36 -0.14
N ILE A 56 1.44 0.69 -0.26
CA ILE A 56 2.46 0.26 0.71
C ILE A 56 2.14 0.80 2.11
N ILE A 57 1.88 2.11 2.21
CA ILE A 57 1.58 2.76 3.49
C ILE A 57 0.28 2.21 4.09
N ALA A 58 -0.77 2.10 3.29
CA ALA A 58 -2.05 1.56 3.73
C ALA A 58 -1.92 0.12 4.22
N SER A 59 -1.17 -0.73 3.50
CA SER A 59 -0.94 -2.12 3.88
C SER A 59 -0.11 -2.24 5.16
N ALA A 60 0.91 -1.40 5.33
CA ALA A 60 1.73 -1.38 6.53
C ALA A 60 0.91 -0.95 7.77
N LEU A 61 0.10 0.10 7.62
CA LEU A 61 -0.79 0.56 8.69
C LEU A 61 -1.82 -0.52 9.05
N LEU A 62 -2.49 -1.09 8.06
CA LEU A 62 -3.49 -2.15 8.29
C LEU A 62 -2.86 -3.36 8.98
N SER A 63 -1.70 -3.81 8.52
CA SER A 63 -0.97 -4.93 9.11
C SER A 63 -0.57 -4.64 10.56
N PHE A 64 -0.10 -3.42 10.84
CA PHE A 64 0.25 -3.00 12.20
C PHE A 64 -0.96 -2.99 13.14
N PHE A 65 -2.08 -2.41 12.70
CA PHE A 65 -3.32 -2.38 13.49
C PHE A 65 -3.85 -3.79 13.76
N LEU A 66 -3.91 -4.64 12.74
CA LEU A 66 -4.42 -5.99 12.85
C LEU A 66 -3.54 -6.84 13.78
N SER A 67 -2.23 -6.82 13.55
CA SER A 67 -1.25 -7.52 14.40
C SER A 67 -1.34 -7.06 15.86
N ARG A 68 -1.42 -5.75 16.10
CA ARG A 68 -1.51 -5.19 17.45
C ARG A 68 -2.85 -5.51 18.13
N ASN A 69 -3.95 -5.61 17.40
CA ASN A 69 -5.24 -5.99 17.96
C ASN A 69 -5.27 -7.49 18.31
N MET A 70 -4.88 -8.34 17.36
CA MET A 70 -4.83 -9.79 17.55
C MET A 70 -3.89 -10.18 18.68
N SER A 71 -2.67 -9.63 18.71
CA SER A 71 -1.69 -9.94 19.76
C SER A 71 -2.21 -9.58 21.15
N ARG A 72 -2.86 -8.41 21.30
CA ARG A 72 -3.45 -7.99 22.57
C ARG A 72 -4.58 -8.92 23.03
N ALA A 73 -5.45 -9.31 22.11
CA ALA A 73 -6.55 -10.22 22.42
C ALA A 73 -6.04 -11.62 22.80
N ILE A 74 -5.07 -12.17 22.07
CA ILE A 74 -4.45 -13.47 22.38
C ILE A 74 -3.76 -13.42 23.74
N ILE A 75 -2.96 -12.40 24.04
CA ILE A 75 -2.30 -12.24 25.34
C ILE A 75 -3.34 -12.18 26.47
N SER A 76 -4.41 -11.40 26.30
CA SER A 76 -5.47 -11.30 27.31
C SER A 76 -6.19 -12.63 27.55
N LEU A 77 -6.39 -13.45 26.51
CA LEU A 77 -6.98 -14.77 26.64
C LEU A 77 -6.04 -15.76 27.32
N THR A 78 -4.74 -15.69 27.03
CA THR A 78 -3.71 -16.48 27.72
C THR A 78 -3.68 -16.12 29.20
N GLU A 79 -3.63 -14.84 29.55
CA GLU A 79 -3.65 -14.38 30.94
C GLU A 79 -4.91 -14.84 31.69
N ALA A 80 -6.07 -14.80 31.02
CA ALA A 80 -7.31 -15.32 31.60
C ALA A 80 -7.24 -16.83 31.82
N ALA A 81 -6.76 -17.60 30.84
CA ALA A 81 -6.59 -19.05 30.97
C ALA A 81 -5.62 -19.43 32.10
N ASP A 82 -4.52 -18.70 32.24
CA ASP A 82 -3.56 -18.87 33.33
C ASP A 82 -4.21 -18.61 34.70
N ALA A 83 -4.94 -17.49 34.85
CA ALA A 83 -5.66 -17.18 36.09
C ALA A 83 -6.69 -18.28 36.45
N ILE A 84 -7.43 -18.77 35.45
CA ILE A 84 -8.38 -19.88 35.60
C ILE A 84 -7.67 -21.15 36.08
N SER A 85 -6.49 -21.46 35.51
CA SER A 85 -5.70 -22.63 35.88
C SER A 85 -5.22 -22.58 37.34
N LEU A 86 -5.00 -21.37 37.87
CA LEU A 86 -4.65 -21.11 39.26
C LEU A 86 -5.88 -21.05 40.19
N GLY A 87 -7.08 -21.27 39.65
CA GLY A 87 -8.34 -21.28 40.40
C GLY A 87 -8.94 -19.91 40.65
N ASP A 88 -8.45 -18.86 39.99
CA ASP A 88 -9.07 -17.53 40.01
C ASP A 88 -10.16 -17.45 38.92
N PHE A 89 -11.40 -17.57 39.36
CA PHE A 89 -12.59 -17.41 38.51
C PHE A 89 -13.25 -16.04 38.68
N SER A 90 -12.61 -15.08 39.35
CA SER A 90 -13.25 -13.79 39.69
C SER A 90 -13.52 -12.90 38.48
N LYS A 91 -12.69 -13.01 37.43
CA LYS A 91 -12.78 -12.18 36.22
C LYS A 91 -13.45 -12.93 35.07
N ALA A 92 -14.49 -12.33 34.49
CA ALA A 92 -15.13 -12.84 33.29
C ALA A 92 -14.28 -12.57 32.04
N VAL A 93 -14.27 -13.51 31.10
CA VAL A 93 -13.66 -13.33 29.78
C VAL A 93 -14.70 -12.74 28.84
N THR A 94 -14.42 -11.54 28.32
CA THR A 94 -15.35 -10.80 27.44
C THR A 94 -14.88 -10.88 25.99
N ALA A 95 -15.77 -11.27 25.09
CA ALA A 95 -15.51 -11.20 23.65
C ALA A 95 -15.61 -9.75 23.17
N THR A 96 -14.52 -9.22 22.60
CA THR A 96 -14.44 -7.84 22.10
C THR A 96 -14.57 -7.73 20.58
N THR A 97 -14.50 -8.86 19.88
CA THR A 97 -14.55 -8.96 18.42
C THR A 97 -15.64 -9.95 17.98
N LYS A 98 -16.08 -9.83 16.72
CA LYS A 98 -17.06 -10.73 16.08
C LYS A 98 -16.40 -11.63 15.04
N ASP A 99 -15.22 -12.13 15.38
CA ASP A 99 -14.37 -13.00 14.57
C ASP A 99 -14.00 -14.26 15.38
N GLU A 100 -13.09 -15.07 14.85
CA GLU A 100 -12.63 -16.31 15.49
C GLU A 100 -12.00 -16.07 16.87
N ILE A 101 -11.43 -14.88 17.11
CA ILE A 101 -10.89 -14.50 18.43
C ILE A 101 -12.03 -14.24 19.42
N GLY A 102 -13.12 -13.63 18.95
CA GLY A 102 -14.34 -13.45 19.73
C GLY A 102 -15.00 -14.78 20.10
N ASP A 103 -15.05 -15.73 19.16
CA ASP A 103 -15.58 -17.06 19.39
C ASP A 103 -14.70 -17.85 20.38
N LEU A 104 -13.37 -17.73 20.27
CA LEU A 104 -12.43 -18.29 21.23
C LEU A 104 -12.63 -17.69 22.63
N ALA A 105 -12.78 -16.37 22.74
CA ALA A 105 -13.05 -15.70 24.02
C ALA A 105 -14.32 -16.25 24.70
N GLN A 106 -15.40 -16.44 23.94
CA GLN A 106 -16.63 -17.04 24.45
C GLN A 106 -16.42 -18.51 24.89
N ALA A 107 -15.61 -19.28 24.17
CA ALA A 107 -15.29 -20.65 24.55
C ALA A 107 -14.50 -20.70 25.88
N VAL A 108 -13.53 -19.81 26.06
CA VAL A 108 -12.77 -19.69 27.32
C VAL A 108 -13.68 -19.27 28.48
N GLU A 109 -14.62 -18.34 28.26
CA GLU A 109 -15.59 -17.96 29.29
C GLU A 109 -16.49 -19.14 29.70
N ARG A 110 -16.99 -19.92 28.74
CA ARG A 110 -17.77 -21.13 29.04
C ARG A 110 -16.97 -22.14 29.86
N MET A 111 -15.68 -22.29 29.57
CA MET A 111 -14.76 -23.13 30.34
C MET A 111 -14.60 -22.60 31.77
N ARG A 112 -14.35 -21.29 31.95
CA ARG A 112 -14.25 -20.64 33.26
C ARG A 112 -15.47 -20.93 34.13
N VAL A 113 -16.67 -20.66 33.60
CA VAL A 113 -17.94 -20.84 34.31
C VAL A 113 -18.18 -22.31 34.66
N SER A 114 -17.83 -23.23 33.75
CA SER A 114 -18.01 -24.67 33.97
C SER A 114 -17.10 -25.20 35.07
N LEU A 115 -15.83 -24.80 35.08
CA LEU A 115 -14.86 -25.16 36.11
C LEU A 115 -15.23 -24.57 37.48
N GLN A 116 -15.64 -23.30 37.52
CA GLN A 116 -16.12 -22.67 38.76
C GLN A 116 -17.28 -23.44 39.38
N LYS A 117 -18.30 -23.78 38.58
CA LYS A 117 -19.47 -24.56 39.03
C LYS A 117 -19.06 -25.96 39.49
N ALA A 118 -18.11 -26.61 38.82
CA ALA A 118 -17.62 -27.93 39.22
C ALA A 118 -16.95 -27.88 40.60
N LEU A 119 -16.08 -26.88 40.85
CA LEU A 119 -15.42 -26.69 42.14
C LEU A 119 -16.39 -26.35 43.27
N GLU A 120 -17.39 -25.50 43.01
CA GLU A 120 -18.44 -25.18 44.00
C GLU A 120 -19.24 -26.42 44.42
N ARG A 121 -19.56 -27.32 43.47
CA ARG A 121 -20.24 -28.58 43.76
C ARG A 121 -19.39 -29.51 44.63
N LEU A 122 -18.09 -29.56 44.40
CA LEU A 122 -17.17 -30.36 45.23
C LEU A 122 -17.06 -29.79 46.64
N LYS A 123 -17.01 -28.46 46.81
CA LYS A 123 -16.99 -27.81 48.12
C LYS A 123 -18.27 -28.07 48.93
N LYS A 124 -19.44 -28.14 48.30
CA LYS A 124 -20.73 -28.43 48.96
C LYS A 124 -20.92 -29.89 49.39
N ARG A 125 -20.07 -30.81 48.92
CA ARG A 125 -20.13 -32.25 49.27
C ARG A 125 -19.21 -32.64 50.43
N LYS A 126 -18.36 -31.72 50.89
CA LYS A 126 -17.64 -31.83 52.17
C LYS A 126 -18.44 -31.12 53.26
#